data_AF-A0AAE0NSV0-F1
#
_entry.id   AF-A0AAE0NSV0-F1
#
_cell.length_a   1.000
_cell.length_b   1.000
_cell.length_c   1.000
_cell.angle_alpha   90.00
_cell.angle_beta   90.00
_cell.angle_gamma   90.00
#
_symmetry.space_group_name_H-M   'P 1'
#
loop_
_entity.id
_entity.type
_entity.pdbx_description
1 polymer ?
#
loop_
_entity_poly.entity_id
_entity_poly.type
_entity_poly.pdbx_seq_one_letter_code
_entity_poly.pdbx_strand_id
1 'polypeptide(L)'
;MAPSVAIIEEQTESPPQPTPRPSSSVTIEAASPMKTANPTSTSSSPPAIIAADKEKTPLEAISLGDVLPGIPSFPNFVASRRHILTHMAATFRGWARWGFTEGQSGHISVRDPEFPGCMWMNPLSRHFGMLTVGDFLLLEIDAGRIVAGGKNPTTELRTANAAGYYIHSAIHRARPDVHAVCHAHTRAGRGWSVFARPLEMLTQDVCNFHDAHAVYANYGGIVFGSEEGERIAAALGEKNKAVILMNHGLLTVGETVDEAGFLFGLLDRSCAIQLDVEAACAGNPGLKKQVISDDEAAYNCRMASEKHALYREAQADIELEFELAGGEEVLARGFESLVIDLADRAAEA
;
A
#
# COMPACT_ATOMS: atom_id res chain seq x y z
N MET A 1 65.85 7.07 -37.42
CA MET A 1 64.72 7.17 -38.37
C MET A 1 63.46 6.83 -37.61
N ALA A 2 62.75 7.87 -37.16
CA ALA A 2 61.44 7.77 -36.52
C ALA A 2 60.38 8.16 -37.57
N PRO A 3 59.21 7.48 -37.64
CA PRO A 3 58.19 7.86 -38.60
C PRO A 3 57.42 9.09 -38.10
N SER A 4 57.25 10.03 -39.03
CA SER A 4 56.50 11.28 -38.89
C SER A 4 55.01 11.00 -38.75
N VAL A 5 54.37 11.58 -37.73
CA VAL A 5 52.93 11.58 -37.51
C VAL A 5 52.30 12.62 -38.43
N ALA A 6 51.46 12.19 -39.37
CA ALA A 6 50.63 13.08 -40.18
C ALA A 6 49.38 13.46 -39.38
N ILE A 7 49.20 14.75 -39.16
CA ILE A 7 48.00 15.37 -38.59
C ILE A 7 46.95 15.44 -39.70
N ILE A 8 45.82 14.76 -39.51
CA ILE A 8 44.63 14.90 -40.37
C ILE A 8 43.71 15.89 -39.65
N GLU A 9 43.52 17.07 -40.25
CA GLU A 9 42.53 18.06 -39.83
C GLU A 9 41.13 17.50 -40.11
N GLU A 10 40.37 17.25 -39.05
CA GLU A 10 38.96 16.87 -39.10
C GLU A 10 38.12 18.14 -39.34
N GLN A 11 37.49 18.22 -40.52
CA GLN A 11 36.55 19.29 -40.84
C GLN A 11 35.29 19.14 -39.99
N THR A 12 35.01 20.13 -39.16
CA THR A 12 33.82 20.21 -38.31
C THR A 12 32.61 20.68 -39.13
N GLU A 13 31.73 19.76 -39.52
CA GLU A 13 30.40 20.12 -40.03
C GLU A 13 29.49 20.56 -38.87
N SER A 14 28.85 21.72 -39.02
CA SER A 14 27.89 22.25 -38.06
C SER A 14 26.53 21.53 -38.19
N PRO A 15 25.81 21.26 -37.09
CA PRO A 15 24.50 20.60 -37.17
C PRO A 15 23.44 21.50 -37.83
N PRO A 16 22.49 20.94 -38.59
CA PRO A 16 21.43 21.71 -39.23
C PRO A 16 20.47 22.32 -38.20
N GLN A 17 20.01 23.55 -38.45
CA GLN A 17 19.04 24.25 -37.60
C GLN A 17 17.66 23.57 -37.59
N PRO A 18 16.92 23.63 -36.47
CA PRO A 18 15.58 23.06 -36.37
C PRO A 18 14.55 23.85 -37.19
N THR A 19 13.71 23.15 -37.94
CA THR A 19 12.56 23.71 -38.66
C THR A 19 11.41 24.07 -37.70
N PRO A 20 10.61 25.12 -37.99
CA PRO A 20 9.52 25.53 -37.13
C PRO A 20 8.36 24.51 -37.14
N ARG A 21 7.83 24.22 -35.96
CA ARG A 21 6.72 23.28 -35.72
C ARG A 21 5.38 23.96 -36.07
N PRO A 22 4.48 23.36 -36.88
CA PRO A 22 3.15 23.90 -37.08
C PRO A 22 2.27 23.75 -35.83
N SER A 23 1.39 24.73 -35.64
CA SER A 23 0.54 24.95 -34.48
C SER A 23 -0.55 23.89 -34.26
N SER A 24 -0.91 23.75 -33.00
CA SER A 24 -2.08 23.08 -32.42
C SER A 24 -3.33 22.99 -33.29
N SER A 25 -3.91 21.78 -33.34
CA SER A 25 -5.37 21.63 -33.38
C SER A 25 -5.78 20.41 -32.54
N VAL A 26 -6.57 20.67 -31.49
CA VAL A 26 -7.40 19.66 -30.82
C VAL A 26 -8.82 20.09 -31.08
N THR A 27 -9.56 19.28 -31.84
CA THR A 27 -10.99 19.47 -32.04
C THR A 27 -11.71 18.86 -30.85
N ILE A 28 -12.17 19.70 -29.92
CA ILE A 28 -13.29 19.35 -29.04
C ILE A 28 -14.53 19.55 -29.90
N GLU A 29 -15.22 18.49 -30.28
CA GLU A 29 -16.48 18.61 -31.02
C GLU A 29 -17.51 19.36 -30.16
N ALA A 30 -17.94 20.52 -30.67
CA ALA A 30 -18.94 21.37 -30.05
C ALA A 30 -20.35 20.79 -30.28
N ALA A 31 -21.10 20.59 -29.20
CA ALA A 31 -22.54 20.40 -29.29
C ALA A 31 -23.20 21.63 -29.92
N SER A 32 -24.07 21.40 -30.92
CA SER A 32 -24.82 22.43 -31.62
C SER A 32 -25.92 23.08 -30.74
N PRO A 33 -26.32 24.34 -31.04
CA PRO A 33 -26.88 25.25 -30.05
C PRO A 33 -28.39 25.10 -29.77
N MET A 34 -28.76 25.41 -28.52
CA MET A 34 -30.11 25.58 -28.00
C MET A 34 -30.94 26.60 -28.82
N LYS A 35 -32.21 26.26 -29.05
CA LYS A 35 -33.27 27.20 -29.45
C LYS A 35 -33.82 27.91 -28.22
N THR A 36 -33.94 29.22 -28.30
CA THR A 36 -34.60 30.10 -27.33
C THR A 36 -36.11 30.13 -27.53
N ALA A 37 -36.87 30.11 -26.44
CA ALA A 37 -38.23 30.65 -26.36
C ALA A 37 -38.49 31.16 -24.93
N ASN A 38 -39.16 32.30 -24.85
CA ASN A 38 -39.29 33.20 -23.70
C ASN A 38 -40.76 33.17 -23.16
N PRO A 39 -41.19 33.98 -22.18
CA PRO A 39 -41.30 33.62 -20.76
C PRO A 39 -42.75 33.66 -20.19
N THR A 40 -42.83 33.62 -18.85
CA THR A 40 -43.94 33.93 -17.91
C THR A 40 -44.94 32.82 -17.50
N SER A 41 -44.86 32.38 -16.23
CA SER A 41 -45.91 32.66 -15.22
C SER A 41 -45.45 32.27 -13.81
N THR A 42 -45.88 33.05 -12.83
CA THR A 42 -45.56 32.99 -11.41
C THR A 42 -46.45 32.00 -10.66
N SER A 43 -45.87 31.24 -9.72
CA SER A 43 -46.62 30.57 -8.64
C SER A 43 -45.67 30.20 -7.50
N SER A 44 -45.94 30.78 -6.33
CA SER A 44 -45.21 30.60 -5.06
C SER A 44 -45.57 29.27 -4.36
N SER A 45 -44.56 28.56 -3.86
CA SER A 45 -44.70 27.45 -2.90
C SER A 45 -43.73 27.63 -1.71
N PRO A 46 -44.08 27.14 -0.51
CA PRO A 46 -43.51 27.57 0.77
C PRO A 46 -42.12 26.96 1.06
N PRO A 47 -41.36 27.48 2.05
CA PRO A 47 -39.97 27.09 2.25
C PRO A 47 -39.89 25.61 2.62
N ALA A 48 -39.16 24.85 1.81
CA ALA A 48 -38.77 23.50 2.15
C ALA A 48 -37.93 23.55 3.43
N ILE A 49 -38.32 22.69 4.37
CA ILE A 49 -37.58 22.34 5.58
C ILE A 49 -36.11 22.13 5.19
N ILE A 50 -35.19 22.89 5.82
CA ILE A 50 -33.75 22.70 5.66
C ILE A 50 -33.46 21.28 6.15
N ALA A 51 -33.32 20.35 5.21
CA ALA A 51 -32.76 19.05 5.48
C ALA A 51 -31.34 19.28 5.99
N ALA A 52 -31.00 18.71 7.15
CA ALA A 52 -29.62 18.67 7.59
C ALA A 52 -28.79 18.06 6.47
N ASP A 53 -27.79 18.80 5.96
CA ASP A 53 -26.88 18.29 4.94
C ASP A 53 -26.26 17.00 5.46
N LYS A 54 -26.53 15.90 4.77
CA LYS A 54 -25.93 14.61 5.08
C LYS A 54 -24.43 14.76 4.83
N GLU A 55 -23.63 14.57 5.89
CA GLU A 55 -22.18 14.68 5.78
C GLU A 55 -21.68 13.73 4.69
N LYS A 56 -20.95 14.26 3.70
CA LYS A 56 -20.43 13.49 2.58
C LYS A 56 -19.42 12.47 3.08
N THR A 57 -19.48 11.26 2.55
CA THR A 57 -18.36 10.31 2.69
C THR A 57 -17.09 10.88 2.07
N PRO A 58 -15.89 10.41 2.46
CA PRO A 58 -14.65 10.88 1.87
C PRO A 58 -14.60 10.75 0.34
N LEU A 59 -15.07 9.63 -0.22
CA LEU A 59 -15.13 9.43 -1.67
C LEU A 59 -16.09 10.42 -2.35
N GLU A 60 -17.24 10.73 -1.73
CA GLU A 60 -18.15 11.79 -2.23
C GLU A 60 -17.54 13.19 -2.10
N ALA A 61 -16.69 13.42 -1.10
CA ALA A 61 -16.05 14.71 -0.86
C ALA A 61 -14.94 15.01 -1.88
N ILE A 62 -14.16 14.01 -2.28
CA ILE A 62 -13.07 14.17 -3.26
C ILE A 62 -13.54 14.09 -4.72
N SER A 63 -14.71 13.50 -4.97
CA SER A 63 -15.22 13.29 -6.33
C SER A 63 -15.95 14.53 -6.87
N LEU A 64 -15.40 15.14 -7.92
CA LEU A 64 -16.12 16.11 -8.75
C LEU A 64 -16.73 15.36 -9.95
N GLY A 65 -17.99 14.96 -9.84
CA GLY A 65 -18.70 14.16 -10.84
C GLY A 65 -19.22 12.86 -10.25
N ASP A 66 -19.05 11.75 -10.96
CA ASP A 66 -19.40 10.42 -10.44
C ASP A 66 -18.50 10.03 -9.27
N VAL A 67 -19.10 9.40 -8.26
CA VAL A 67 -18.40 8.97 -7.05
C VAL A 67 -17.58 7.73 -7.35
N LEU A 68 -16.29 7.75 -7.00
CA LEU A 68 -15.42 6.59 -7.14
C LEU A 68 -15.93 5.39 -6.29
N PRO A 69 -15.79 4.16 -6.79
CA PRO A 69 -16.15 2.98 -6.01
C PRO A 69 -15.16 2.76 -4.87
N GLY A 70 -15.67 2.35 -3.71
CA GLY A 70 -14.85 1.86 -2.60
C GLY A 70 -14.54 0.36 -2.72
N ILE A 71 -14.17 -0.25 -1.59
CA ILE A 71 -13.99 -1.71 -1.45
C ILE A 71 -15.16 -2.48 -2.10
N PRO A 72 -14.88 -3.38 -3.06
CA PRO A 72 -15.91 -4.16 -3.75
C PRO A 72 -16.55 -5.24 -2.86
N SER A 73 -17.75 -5.67 -3.24
CA SER A 73 -18.39 -6.87 -2.70
C SER A 73 -18.26 -8.04 -3.68
N PHE A 74 -18.23 -9.26 -3.17
CA PHE A 74 -18.01 -10.45 -3.98
C PHE A 74 -19.17 -11.46 -3.85
N PRO A 75 -19.53 -12.15 -4.94
CA PRO A 75 -20.64 -13.10 -4.94
C PRO A 75 -20.34 -14.39 -4.16
N ASN A 76 -19.07 -14.70 -3.88
CA ASN A 76 -18.63 -15.86 -3.14
C ASN A 76 -17.18 -15.71 -2.66
N PHE A 77 -16.74 -16.61 -1.77
CA PHE A 77 -15.38 -16.60 -1.23
C PHE A 77 -14.30 -16.84 -2.27
N VAL A 78 -14.56 -17.60 -3.34
CA VAL A 78 -13.59 -17.84 -4.42
C VAL A 78 -13.25 -16.54 -5.15
N ALA A 79 -14.27 -15.76 -5.53
CA ALA A 79 -14.08 -14.47 -6.18
C ALA A 79 -13.36 -13.47 -5.26
N SER A 80 -13.75 -13.42 -3.98
CA SER A 80 -13.08 -12.58 -2.98
C SER A 80 -11.61 -12.97 -2.81
N ARG A 81 -11.32 -14.27 -2.68
CA ARG A 81 -9.97 -14.81 -2.54
C ARG A 81 -9.11 -14.49 -3.77
N ARG A 82 -9.63 -14.69 -4.98
CA ARG A 82 -8.90 -14.33 -6.20
C ARG A 82 -8.53 -12.86 -6.20
N HIS A 83 -9.48 -11.98 -5.90
CA HIS A 83 -9.24 -10.54 -5.84
C HIS A 83 -8.15 -10.16 -4.83
N ILE A 84 -8.28 -10.55 -3.57
CA ILE A 84 -7.32 -10.15 -2.53
C ILE A 84 -5.90 -10.69 -2.81
N LEU A 85 -5.78 -11.89 -3.40
CA LEU A 85 -4.47 -12.46 -3.73
C LEU A 85 -3.86 -11.77 -4.95
N THR A 86 -4.66 -11.46 -5.97
CA THR A 86 -4.18 -10.70 -7.13
C THR A 86 -3.71 -9.31 -6.70
N HIS A 87 -4.45 -8.64 -5.82
CA HIS A 87 -4.08 -7.35 -5.26
C HIS A 87 -2.82 -7.45 -4.37
N MET A 88 -2.69 -8.50 -3.56
CA MET A 88 -1.48 -8.77 -2.79
C MET A 88 -0.24 -8.94 -3.69
N ALA A 89 -0.38 -9.64 -4.83
CA ALA A 89 0.70 -9.74 -5.81
C ALA A 89 1.05 -8.37 -6.42
N ALA A 90 0.06 -7.53 -6.72
CA ALA A 90 0.26 -6.18 -7.23
C ALA A 90 0.96 -5.29 -6.20
N THR A 91 0.54 -5.31 -4.93
CA THR A 91 1.19 -4.58 -3.84
C THR A 91 2.67 -4.94 -3.73
N PHE A 92 3.03 -6.23 -3.78
CA PHE A 92 4.43 -6.64 -3.78
C PHE A 92 5.22 -6.10 -4.98
N ARG A 93 4.64 -6.16 -6.18
CA ARG A 93 5.32 -5.66 -7.38
C ARG A 93 5.53 -4.15 -7.35
N GLY A 94 4.52 -3.40 -6.87
CA GLY A 94 4.66 -1.97 -6.58
C GLY A 94 5.80 -1.69 -5.58
N TRP A 95 5.84 -2.42 -4.46
CA TRP A 95 6.91 -2.32 -3.47
C TRP A 95 8.30 -2.62 -4.06
N ALA A 96 8.41 -3.60 -4.95
CA ALA A 96 9.66 -3.89 -5.65
C ALA A 96 10.12 -2.71 -6.50
N ARG A 97 9.19 -2.03 -7.19
CA ARG A 97 9.48 -0.86 -8.02
C ARG A 97 9.83 0.38 -7.21
N TRP A 98 9.28 0.52 -6.01
CA TRP A 98 9.64 1.57 -5.06
C TRP A 98 10.96 1.30 -4.34
N GLY A 99 11.58 0.14 -4.54
CA GLY A 99 12.86 -0.22 -3.93
C GLY A 99 12.74 -0.67 -2.47
N PHE A 100 11.61 -1.26 -2.08
CA PHE A 100 11.38 -1.75 -0.71
C PHE A 100 11.98 -3.14 -0.44
N THR A 101 12.57 -3.78 -1.45
CA THR A 101 13.17 -5.10 -1.34
C THR A 101 14.48 -5.05 -0.55
N GLU A 102 14.66 -5.99 0.39
CA GLU A 102 15.89 -6.17 1.16
C GLU A 102 16.22 -7.67 1.25
N GLY A 103 16.83 -8.20 0.19
CA GLY A 103 17.10 -9.62 0.04
C GLY A 103 15.82 -10.46 0.12
N GLN A 104 15.71 -11.30 1.15
CA GLN A 104 14.57 -12.19 1.38
C GLN A 104 13.62 -11.68 2.49
N SER A 105 13.86 -10.46 2.99
CA SER A 105 13.08 -9.86 4.07
C SER A 105 11.79 -9.25 3.54
N GLY A 106 10.81 -9.13 4.43
CA GLY A 106 9.54 -8.47 4.17
C GLY A 106 8.46 -9.46 3.75
N HIS A 107 7.27 -9.22 4.30
CA HIS A 107 6.15 -10.13 4.22
C HIS A 107 4.86 -9.32 4.18
N ILE A 108 3.90 -9.86 3.43
CA ILE A 108 2.51 -9.44 3.48
C ILE A 108 1.73 -10.68 3.83
N SER A 109 0.76 -10.56 4.73
CA SER A 109 -0.24 -11.61 4.94
C SER A 109 -1.65 -11.07 4.75
N VAL A 110 -2.53 -11.91 4.23
CA VAL A 110 -3.97 -11.62 4.13
C VAL A 110 -4.80 -12.76 4.70
N ARG A 111 -5.76 -12.45 5.58
CA ARG A 111 -6.68 -13.44 6.15
C ARG A 111 -7.53 -14.05 5.04
N ASP A 112 -7.70 -15.37 5.07
CA ASP A 112 -8.55 -16.03 4.09
C ASP A 112 -10.04 -15.71 4.34
N PRO A 113 -10.83 -15.39 3.29
CA PRO A 113 -12.20 -14.93 3.47
C PRO A 113 -13.18 -16.06 3.85
N GLU A 114 -12.87 -17.32 3.57
CA GLU A 114 -13.68 -18.49 3.93
C GLU A 114 -13.20 -19.17 5.21
N PHE A 115 -11.88 -19.18 5.41
CA PHE A 115 -11.19 -19.83 6.52
C PHE A 115 -10.48 -18.77 7.38
N PRO A 116 -11.20 -18.02 8.23
CA PRO A 116 -10.65 -16.88 8.96
C PRO A 116 -9.53 -17.24 9.96
N GLY A 117 -9.37 -18.54 10.29
CA GLY A 117 -8.23 -19.08 11.05
C GLY A 117 -6.97 -19.32 10.22
N CYS A 118 -6.96 -18.94 8.94
CA CYS A 118 -5.83 -19.07 8.03
C CYS A 118 -5.46 -17.71 7.42
N MET A 119 -4.19 -17.55 7.05
CA MET A 119 -3.67 -16.38 6.35
C MET A 119 -2.78 -16.79 5.17
N TRP A 120 -2.95 -16.12 4.05
CA TRP A 120 -2.06 -16.23 2.89
C TRP A 120 -0.81 -15.41 3.15
N MET A 121 0.36 -15.89 2.71
CA MET A 121 1.65 -15.20 2.84
C MET A 121 2.56 -15.51 1.64
N ASN A 122 3.49 -14.61 1.32
CA ASN A 122 4.52 -14.86 0.32
C ASN A 122 5.48 -15.99 0.74
N PRO A 123 5.98 -16.79 -0.23
CA PRO A 123 6.99 -17.81 0.05
C PRO A 123 8.34 -17.16 0.32
N LEU A 124 9.16 -17.84 1.12
CA LEU A 124 10.54 -17.42 1.38
C LEU A 124 11.38 -17.46 0.11
N SER A 125 12.29 -16.49 -0.04
CA SER A 125 13.25 -16.40 -1.16
C SER A 125 12.65 -16.17 -2.56
N ARG A 126 11.42 -15.67 -2.67
CA ARG A 126 10.85 -15.22 -3.97
C ARG A 126 10.87 -13.70 -4.04
N HIS A 127 11.48 -13.14 -5.09
CA HIS A 127 11.56 -11.68 -5.24
C HIS A 127 10.17 -11.07 -5.42
N PHE A 128 9.88 -9.95 -4.75
CA PHE A 128 8.57 -9.30 -4.76
C PHE A 128 8.05 -9.00 -6.17
N GLY A 129 8.92 -8.49 -7.03
CA GLY A 129 8.61 -8.17 -8.44
C GLY A 129 8.23 -9.38 -9.32
N MET A 130 8.35 -10.61 -8.82
CA MET A 130 8.05 -11.84 -9.56
C MET A 130 6.81 -12.57 -9.04
N LEU A 131 6.23 -12.10 -7.93
CA LEU A 131 5.11 -12.78 -7.28
C LEU A 131 3.86 -12.76 -8.18
N THR A 132 3.16 -13.89 -8.16
CA THR A 132 1.84 -14.14 -8.71
C THR A 132 1.01 -14.91 -7.70
N VAL A 133 -0.29 -15.02 -7.91
CA VAL A 133 -1.20 -15.69 -6.98
C VAL A 133 -0.79 -17.14 -6.69
N GLY A 134 -0.31 -17.88 -7.69
CA GLY A 134 0.15 -19.26 -7.52
C GLY A 134 1.41 -19.43 -6.64
N ASP A 135 2.13 -18.34 -6.35
CA ASP A 135 3.31 -18.39 -5.47
C ASP A 135 2.92 -18.40 -3.99
N PHE A 136 1.72 -17.93 -3.63
CA PHE A 136 1.34 -17.74 -2.23
C PHE A 136 1.07 -19.06 -1.49
N LEU A 137 1.35 -19.02 -0.19
CA LEU A 137 1.15 -20.12 0.74
C LEU A 137 0.02 -19.76 1.69
N LEU A 138 -0.89 -20.70 1.97
CA LEU A 138 -1.89 -20.54 3.03
C LEU A 138 -1.37 -21.21 4.29
N LEU A 139 -1.34 -20.48 5.39
CA LEU A 139 -0.88 -20.95 6.70
C LEU A 139 -2.00 -20.89 7.73
N GLU A 140 -2.07 -21.86 8.61
CA GLU A 140 -2.90 -21.77 9.81
C GLU A 140 -2.33 -20.72 10.76
N ILE A 141 -3.18 -19.81 11.25
CA ILE A 141 -2.76 -18.71 12.14
C ILE A 141 -2.23 -19.27 13.46
N ASP A 142 -2.85 -20.30 14.02
CA ASP A 142 -2.47 -20.84 15.34
C ASP A 142 -1.29 -21.82 15.27
N ALA A 143 -1.31 -22.74 14.29
CA ALA A 143 -0.34 -23.84 14.21
C ALA A 143 0.85 -23.55 13.27
N GLY A 144 0.72 -22.59 12.35
CA GLY A 144 1.76 -22.25 11.36
C GLY A 144 1.97 -23.30 10.28
N ARG A 145 1.13 -24.34 10.25
CA ARG A 145 1.15 -25.38 9.22
C ARG A 145 0.72 -24.77 7.88
N ILE A 146 1.45 -25.12 6.84
CA ILE A 146 1.13 -24.70 5.47
C ILE A 146 0.07 -25.65 4.89
N VAL A 147 -1.13 -25.13 4.63
CA VAL A 147 -2.32 -25.89 4.21
C VAL A 147 -2.71 -25.69 2.74
N ALA A 148 -2.18 -24.67 2.06
CA ALA A 148 -2.28 -24.54 0.60
C ALA A 148 -1.02 -23.93 -0.02
N GLY A 149 -0.94 -23.87 -1.35
CA GLY A 149 0.18 -23.26 -2.08
C GLY A 149 1.27 -24.23 -2.53
N GLY A 150 1.93 -23.88 -3.63
CA GLY A 150 2.95 -24.70 -4.29
C GLY A 150 4.36 -24.55 -3.72
N LYS A 151 5.33 -25.19 -4.38
CA LYS A 151 6.75 -24.96 -4.13
C LYS A 151 7.18 -23.64 -4.79
N ASN A 152 8.07 -22.92 -4.14
CA ASN A 152 8.75 -21.78 -4.76
C ASN A 152 9.52 -22.30 -5.99
N PRO A 153 9.30 -21.75 -7.21
CA PRO A 153 9.94 -22.21 -8.44
C PRO A 153 11.48 -22.07 -8.49
N THR A 154 12.05 -21.30 -7.56
CA THR A 154 13.50 -21.09 -7.47
C THR A 154 14.16 -22.04 -6.49
N THR A 155 13.53 -22.31 -5.35
CA THR A 155 14.12 -23.15 -4.30
C THR A 155 13.60 -24.59 -4.33
N GLU A 156 12.52 -24.87 -5.06
CA GLU A 156 11.79 -26.15 -5.07
C GLU A 156 11.28 -26.58 -3.68
N LEU A 157 11.15 -25.61 -2.77
CA LEU A 157 10.68 -25.79 -1.40
C LEU A 157 9.36 -25.05 -1.17
N ARG A 158 8.51 -25.63 -0.32
CA ARG A 158 7.26 -25.02 0.16
C ARG A 158 7.54 -24.45 1.55
N THR A 159 8.10 -23.25 1.60
CA THR A 159 8.62 -22.66 2.85
C THR A 159 8.18 -21.21 2.99
N ALA A 160 7.68 -20.88 4.17
CA ALA A 160 7.38 -19.52 4.62
C ALA A 160 8.48 -19.01 5.56
N ASN A 161 8.60 -17.68 5.69
CA ASN A 161 9.49 -17.08 6.68
C ASN A 161 8.91 -17.26 8.10
N ALA A 162 9.62 -17.97 8.98
CA ALA A 162 9.14 -18.24 10.35
C ALA A 162 9.02 -16.97 11.21
N ALA A 163 9.97 -16.04 11.11
CA ALA A 163 9.93 -14.76 11.83
C ALA A 163 8.74 -13.91 11.39
N GLY A 164 8.52 -13.81 10.08
CA GLY A 164 7.35 -13.16 9.49
C GLY A 164 6.04 -13.80 9.96
N TYR A 165 5.96 -15.13 9.94
CA TYR A 165 4.81 -15.86 10.44
C TYR A 165 4.47 -15.52 11.91
N TYR A 166 5.45 -15.51 12.83
CA TYR A 166 5.18 -15.24 14.24
C TYR A 166 4.63 -13.84 14.49
N ILE A 167 5.14 -12.82 13.79
CA ILE A 167 4.65 -11.45 13.90
C ILE A 167 3.22 -11.34 13.35
N HIS A 168 3.01 -11.82 12.12
CA HIS A 168 1.73 -11.67 11.44
C HIS A 168 0.62 -12.49 12.11
N SER A 169 0.92 -13.72 12.55
CA SER A 169 -0.04 -14.56 13.28
C SER A 169 -0.45 -13.96 14.62
N ALA A 170 0.50 -13.38 15.38
CA ALA A 170 0.18 -12.71 16.65
C ALA A 170 -0.75 -11.52 16.43
N ILE A 171 -0.50 -10.70 15.40
CA ILE A 171 -1.38 -9.58 15.04
C ILE A 171 -2.76 -10.08 14.63
N HIS A 172 -2.86 -11.06 13.73
CA HIS A 172 -4.14 -11.60 13.31
C HIS A 172 -4.93 -12.28 14.45
N ARG A 173 -4.26 -12.87 15.46
CA ARG A 173 -4.93 -13.37 16.67
C ARG A 173 -5.45 -12.23 17.54
N ALA A 174 -4.63 -11.22 17.78
CA ALA A 174 -4.99 -10.08 18.64
C ALA A 174 -6.04 -9.15 18.01
N ARG A 175 -6.09 -9.09 16.67
CA ARG A 175 -6.94 -8.17 15.89
C ARG A 175 -7.73 -8.92 14.82
N PRO A 176 -8.92 -9.47 15.16
CA PRO A 176 -9.80 -10.11 14.19
C PRO A 176 -10.27 -9.20 13.06
N ASP A 177 -10.33 -7.89 13.32
CA ASP A 177 -10.65 -6.84 12.35
C ASP A 177 -9.53 -6.60 11.32
N VAL A 178 -8.29 -6.99 11.64
CA VAL A 178 -7.16 -6.90 10.72
C VAL A 178 -7.18 -8.08 9.75
N HIS A 179 -7.33 -7.73 8.47
CA HIS A 179 -7.36 -8.66 7.35
C HIS A 179 -6.07 -8.67 6.56
N ALA A 180 -5.28 -7.58 6.57
CA ALA A 180 -3.96 -7.54 5.96
C ALA A 180 -2.92 -6.99 6.91
N VAL A 181 -1.72 -7.57 6.88
CA VAL A 181 -0.53 -7.11 7.62
C VAL A 181 0.62 -6.98 6.64
N CYS A 182 1.29 -5.83 6.63
CA CYS A 182 2.32 -5.46 5.67
C CYS A 182 3.59 -5.05 6.42
N HIS A 183 4.73 -5.68 6.10
CA HIS A 183 6.01 -5.41 6.73
C HIS A 183 7.17 -5.50 5.74
N ALA A 184 8.08 -4.52 5.77
CA ALA A 184 9.35 -4.55 5.02
C ALA A 184 10.45 -3.71 5.69
N HIS A 185 11.69 -3.92 5.23
CA HIS A 185 12.90 -3.27 5.75
C HIS A 185 13.34 -2.11 4.85
N THR A 186 12.44 -1.14 4.64
CA THR A 186 12.73 0.02 3.79
C THR A 186 13.86 0.88 4.38
N ARG A 187 14.54 1.63 3.51
CA ARG A 187 15.66 2.48 3.93
C ARG A 187 15.21 3.60 4.86
N ALA A 188 14.16 4.33 4.51
CA ALA A 188 13.69 5.46 5.30
C ALA A 188 13.00 5.01 6.59
N GLY A 189 12.14 4.00 6.51
CA GLY A 189 11.49 3.37 7.65
C GLY A 189 12.48 2.89 8.71
N ARG A 190 13.52 2.14 8.30
CA ARG A 190 14.61 1.76 9.22
C ARG A 190 15.36 2.98 9.75
N GLY A 191 15.69 3.95 8.90
CA GLY A 191 16.38 5.18 9.30
C GLY A 191 15.64 5.93 10.41
N TRP A 192 14.32 6.11 10.27
CA TRP A 192 13.50 6.77 11.29
C TRP A 192 13.30 5.90 12.54
N SER A 193 13.14 4.58 12.37
CA SER A 193 12.90 3.65 13.49
C SER A 193 14.00 3.68 14.56
N VAL A 194 15.23 4.06 14.21
CA VAL A 194 16.36 4.18 15.16
C VAL A 194 16.08 5.18 16.26
N PHE A 195 15.26 6.20 16.01
CA PHE A 195 14.93 7.22 16.99
C PHE A 195 13.86 6.79 18.00
N ALA A 196 13.16 5.67 17.76
CA ALA A 196 12.05 5.20 18.58
C ALA A 196 11.03 6.33 18.89
N ARG A 197 10.67 7.11 17.86
CA ARG A 197 9.79 8.27 17.96
C ARG A 197 8.61 8.17 16.99
N PRO A 198 7.43 8.69 17.37
CA PRO A 198 6.31 8.83 16.44
C PRO A 198 6.67 9.84 15.34
N LEU A 199 5.98 9.75 14.21
CA LEU A 199 6.05 10.76 13.17
C LEU A 199 5.28 12.01 13.60
N GLU A 200 5.80 13.17 13.21
CA GLU A 200 5.13 14.45 13.39
C GLU A 200 4.19 14.72 12.23
N MET A 201 3.07 15.41 12.48
CA MET A 201 2.09 15.78 11.45
C MET A 201 2.61 16.96 10.62
N LEU A 202 3.65 16.72 9.83
CA LEU A 202 4.37 17.74 9.07
C LEU A 202 3.74 18.04 7.71
N THR A 203 3.02 17.06 7.14
CA THR A 203 2.38 17.15 5.83
C THR A 203 0.97 16.57 5.88
N GLN A 204 0.17 16.88 4.86
CA GLN A 204 -1.20 16.39 4.77
C GLN A 204 -1.25 14.85 4.80
N ASP A 205 -0.34 14.18 4.11
CA ASP A 205 -0.37 12.72 3.95
C ASP A 205 -0.15 11.99 5.29
N VAL A 206 0.85 12.39 6.08
CA VAL A 206 1.16 11.74 7.36
C VAL A 206 0.02 11.86 8.38
N CYS A 207 -0.92 12.80 8.18
CA CYS A 207 -2.14 12.91 9.00
C CYS A 207 -3.04 11.66 8.92
N ASN A 208 -2.88 10.79 7.91
CA ASN A 208 -3.51 9.46 7.90
C ASN A 208 -3.18 8.62 9.15
N PHE A 209 -2.09 8.97 9.84
CA PHE A 209 -1.60 8.34 11.06
C PHE A 209 -1.78 9.17 12.33
N HIS A 210 -2.54 10.27 12.29
CA HIS A 210 -2.86 11.03 13.50
C HIS A 210 -3.57 10.11 14.51
N ASP A 211 -2.98 9.97 15.70
CA ASP A 211 -3.40 9.06 16.78
C ASP A 211 -3.67 7.60 16.33
N ALA A 212 -3.04 7.20 15.23
CA ALA A 212 -3.27 5.92 14.56
C ALA A 212 -1.96 5.19 14.20
N HIS A 213 -0.83 5.58 14.79
CA HIS A 213 0.41 4.82 14.71
C HIS A 213 1.10 4.72 16.07
N ALA A 214 1.67 3.54 16.33
CA ALA A 214 2.43 3.25 17.54
C ALA A 214 3.94 3.24 17.29
N VAL A 215 4.70 3.24 18.38
CA VAL A 215 6.13 2.97 18.39
C VAL A 215 6.40 1.79 19.31
N TYR A 216 7.03 0.76 18.78
CA TYR A 216 7.57 -0.34 19.58
C TYR A 216 9.04 -0.06 19.89
N ALA A 217 9.32 0.40 21.11
CA ALA A 217 10.63 0.89 21.56
C ALA A 217 11.53 -0.20 22.17
N ASN A 218 11.36 -1.45 21.76
CA ASN A 218 12.21 -2.56 22.18
C ASN A 218 12.77 -3.29 20.95
N TYR A 219 13.96 -3.89 21.07
CA TYR A 219 14.59 -4.68 20.02
C TYR A 219 15.10 -5.98 20.61
N GLY A 220 14.32 -7.06 20.43
CA GLY A 220 14.64 -8.39 20.93
C GLY A 220 15.66 -9.18 20.09
N GLY A 221 16.16 -8.61 18.98
CA GLY A 221 16.94 -9.33 17.97
C GLY A 221 16.06 -10.01 16.91
N ILE A 222 16.64 -10.93 16.13
CA ILE A 222 15.90 -11.69 15.10
C ILE A 222 14.81 -12.50 15.79
N VAL A 223 13.57 -12.40 15.29
CA VAL A 223 12.41 -13.10 15.84
C VAL A 223 12.54 -14.60 15.60
N PHE A 224 12.92 -15.34 16.63
CA PHE A 224 12.97 -16.81 16.59
C PHE A 224 11.78 -17.48 17.31
N GLY A 225 10.87 -16.71 17.92
CA GLY A 225 9.74 -17.24 18.69
C GLY A 225 8.55 -16.30 18.77
N SER A 226 7.43 -16.81 19.29
CA SER A 226 6.12 -16.15 19.33
C SER A 226 6.07 -14.88 20.17
N GLU A 227 6.86 -14.81 21.25
CA GLU A 227 6.79 -13.72 22.23
C GLU A 227 7.04 -12.33 21.62
N GLU A 228 7.94 -12.23 20.63
CA GLU A 228 8.20 -10.93 19.99
C GLU A 228 7.02 -10.49 19.13
N GLY A 229 6.37 -11.43 18.45
CA GLY A 229 5.14 -11.16 17.72
C GLY A 229 4.03 -10.67 18.65
N GLU A 230 3.89 -11.28 19.83
CA GLU A 230 2.92 -10.87 20.86
C GLU A 230 3.20 -9.46 21.41
N ARG A 231 4.47 -9.13 21.68
CA ARG A 231 4.88 -7.78 22.10
C ARG A 231 4.61 -6.74 21.02
N ILE A 232 4.88 -7.05 19.75
CA ILE A 232 4.59 -6.17 18.62
C ILE A 232 3.07 -5.98 18.48
N ALA A 233 2.28 -7.04 18.57
CA ALA A 233 0.82 -6.97 18.53
C ALA A 233 0.27 -6.12 19.69
N ALA A 234 0.81 -6.27 20.90
CA ALA A 234 0.43 -5.45 22.04
C ALA A 234 0.80 -3.97 21.84
N ALA A 235 1.98 -3.69 21.25
CA ALA A 235 2.40 -2.32 20.93
C ALA A 235 1.55 -1.68 19.82
N LEU A 236 1.14 -2.45 18.81
CA LEU A 236 0.19 -2.02 17.80
C LEU A 236 -1.15 -1.64 18.46
N GLY A 237 -1.61 -2.41 19.44
CA GLY A 237 -2.84 -2.13 20.17
C GLY A 237 -4.10 -2.24 19.29
N GLU A 238 -5.21 -1.67 19.76
CA GLU A 238 -6.55 -1.89 19.19
C GLU A 238 -6.92 -0.92 18.07
N LYS A 239 -6.30 0.27 18.02
CA LYS A 239 -6.71 1.35 17.09
C LYS A 239 -5.68 1.70 16.02
N ASN A 240 -4.40 1.39 16.27
CA ASN A 240 -3.35 1.84 15.35
C ASN A 240 -3.38 1.02 14.06
N LYS A 241 -3.08 1.71 12.96
CA LYS A 241 -2.92 1.16 11.62
C LYS A 241 -1.46 0.91 11.26
N ALA A 242 -0.54 1.43 12.08
CA ALA A 242 0.88 1.30 11.87
C ALA A 242 1.63 1.15 13.20
N VAL A 243 2.78 0.49 13.15
CA VAL A 243 3.76 0.48 14.22
C VAL A 243 5.17 0.64 13.67
N ILE A 244 5.92 1.56 14.26
CA ILE A 244 7.34 1.78 13.97
C ILE A 244 8.14 0.88 14.91
N LEU A 245 8.88 -0.07 14.35
CA LEU A 245 9.62 -1.08 15.09
C LEU A 245 11.07 -0.63 15.27
N MET A 246 11.46 -0.25 16.50
CA MET A 246 12.77 0.30 16.78
C MET A 246 13.90 -0.59 16.24
N ASN A 247 14.82 0.01 15.48
CA ASN A 247 15.95 -0.65 14.82
C ASN A 247 15.60 -1.77 13.82
N HIS A 248 14.34 -1.93 13.43
CA HIS A 248 13.88 -3.04 12.60
C HIS A 248 13.23 -2.58 11.30
N GLY A 249 12.19 -1.73 11.37
CA GLY A 249 11.46 -1.30 10.20
C GLY A 249 10.05 -0.84 10.52
N LEU A 250 9.15 -0.99 9.56
CA LEU A 250 7.76 -0.54 9.65
C LEU A 250 6.81 -1.73 9.55
N LEU A 251 5.63 -1.61 10.14
CA LEU A 251 4.54 -2.54 9.93
C LEU A 251 3.23 -1.76 9.85
N THR A 252 2.36 -2.13 8.91
CA THR A 252 1.02 -1.57 8.77
C THR A 252 -0.03 -2.67 8.71
N VAL A 253 -1.27 -2.30 9.04
CA VAL A 253 -2.42 -3.19 9.03
C VAL A 253 -3.62 -2.51 8.37
N GLY A 254 -4.58 -3.31 7.89
CA GLY A 254 -5.81 -2.81 7.28
C GLY A 254 -6.88 -3.89 7.11
N GLU A 255 -8.08 -3.47 6.72
CA GLU A 255 -9.18 -4.37 6.32
C GLU A 255 -8.97 -4.94 4.90
N THR A 256 -8.08 -4.33 4.11
CA THR A 256 -7.66 -4.79 2.78
C THR A 256 -6.15 -4.71 2.62
N VAL A 257 -5.60 -5.52 1.71
CA VAL A 257 -4.16 -5.46 1.36
C VAL A 257 -3.81 -4.14 0.68
N ASP A 258 -4.75 -3.59 -0.08
CA ASP A 258 -4.71 -2.27 -0.69
C ASP A 258 -4.49 -1.17 0.35
N GLU A 259 -5.34 -1.13 1.39
CA GLU A 259 -5.22 -0.20 2.51
C GLU A 259 -3.86 -0.36 3.20
N ALA A 260 -3.54 -1.57 3.66
CA ALA A 260 -2.32 -1.81 4.43
C ALA A 260 -1.06 -1.51 3.60
N GLY A 261 -1.06 -1.90 2.33
CA GLY A 261 0.03 -1.69 1.37
C GLY A 261 0.25 -0.22 1.01
N PHE A 262 -0.83 0.54 0.78
CA PHE A 262 -0.77 1.98 0.55
C PHE A 262 -0.24 2.72 1.78
N LEU A 263 -0.81 2.43 2.97
CA LEU A 263 -0.36 3.02 4.22
C LEU A 263 1.13 2.73 4.46
N PHE A 264 1.62 1.53 4.13
CA PHE A 264 3.03 1.22 4.27
C PHE A 264 3.92 2.15 3.44
N GLY A 265 3.58 2.35 2.16
CA GLY A 265 4.32 3.25 1.28
C GLY A 265 4.24 4.71 1.74
N LEU A 266 3.08 5.14 2.22
CA LEU A 266 2.87 6.48 2.79
C LEU A 266 3.70 6.68 4.07
N LEU A 267 3.76 5.67 4.93
CA LEU A 267 4.56 5.70 6.16
C LEU A 267 6.06 5.79 5.86
N ASP A 268 6.57 5.00 4.92
CA ASP A 268 7.99 5.06 4.53
C ASP A 268 8.37 6.41 3.93
N ARG A 269 7.52 6.95 3.04
CA ARG A 269 7.73 8.31 2.50
C ARG A 269 7.67 9.38 3.58
N SER A 270 6.77 9.24 4.55
CA SER A 270 6.67 10.16 5.70
C SER A 270 7.93 10.10 6.57
N CYS A 271 8.49 8.91 6.80
CA CYS A 271 9.80 8.75 7.44
C CYS A 271 10.91 9.47 6.67
N ALA A 272 10.94 9.36 5.34
CA ALA A 272 11.93 10.04 4.50
C ALA A 272 11.82 11.57 4.62
N ILE A 273 10.60 12.11 4.49
CA ILE A 273 10.31 13.53 4.64
C ILE A 273 10.74 14.03 6.02
N GLN A 274 10.41 13.30 7.08
CA GLN A 274 10.77 13.73 8.43
C GLN A 274 12.28 13.70 8.66
N LEU A 275 13.00 12.70 8.15
CA LEU A 275 14.47 12.68 8.19
C LEU A 275 15.08 13.90 7.48
N ASP A 276 14.57 14.27 6.31
CA ASP A 276 15.04 15.43 5.56
C ASP A 276 14.77 16.75 6.29
N VAL A 277 13.58 16.88 6.91
CA VAL A 277 13.22 18.05 7.72
C VAL A 277 14.11 18.16 8.97
N GLU A 278 14.35 17.06 9.69
CA GLU A 278 15.24 17.05 10.86
C GLU A 278 16.68 17.41 10.47
N ALA A 279 17.18 16.89 9.35
CA ALA A 279 18.51 17.22 8.84
C ALA A 279 18.63 18.71 8.46
N ALA A 280 17.62 19.27 7.80
CA ALA A 280 17.58 20.69 7.44
C ALA A 280 17.56 21.59 8.69
N CYS A 281 16.76 21.24 9.70
CA CYS A 281 16.70 21.98 10.96
C CYS A 281 18.01 21.89 11.75
N ALA A 282 18.69 20.74 11.73
CA ALA A 282 20.01 20.57 12.36
C ALA A 282 21.09 21.44 11.69
N GLY A 283 21.04 21.58 10.37
CA GLY A 283 21.97 22.43 9.60
C GLY A 283 21.66 23.93 9.66
N ASN A 284 20.42 24.31 10.00
CA ASN A 284 20.00 25.70 10.13
C ASN A 284 18.96 25.84 11.27
N PRO A 285 19.41 26.16 12.50
CA PRO A 285 18.52 26.35 13.65
C PRO A 285 17.49 27.48 13.50
N GLY A 286 17.60 28.32 12.46
CA GLY A 286 16.61 29.33 12.12
C GLY A 286 15.36 28.76 11.42
N LEU A 287 15.44 27.55 10.85
CA LEU A 287 14.29 26.86 10.29
C LEU A 287 13.42 26.31 11.43
N LYS A 288 12.14 26.70 11.43
CA LYS A 288 11.15 26.23 12.40
C LYS A 288 10.09 25.41 11.69
N LYS A 289 9.87 24.19 12.18
CA LYS A 289 8.78 23.32 11.73
C LYS A 289 7.45 24.01 11.99
N GLN A 290 6.60 24.07 10.96
CA GLN A 290 5.19 24.45 11.08
C GLN A 290 4.39 23.16 11.06
N VAL A 291 4.10 22.63 12.25
CA VAL A 291 3.37 21.36 12.39
C VAL A 291 1.88 21.64 12.19
N ILE A 292 1.19 20.77 11.47
CA ILE A 292 -0.27 20.84 11.32
C ILE A 292 -0.90 20.72 12.71
N SER A 293 -1.91 21.54 13.00
CA SER A 293 -2.54 21.53 14.32
C SER A 293 -3.26 20.20 14.57
N ASP A 294 -3.47 19.88 15.84
CA ASP A 294 -4.12 18.62 16.24
C ASP A 294 -5.53 18.49 15.62
N ASP A 295 -6.32 19.57 15.64
CA ASP A 295 -7.67 19.60 15.07
C ASP A 295 -7.68 19.40 13.55
N GLU A 296 -6.74 20.04 12.84
CA GLU A 296 -6.61 19.89 11.37
C GLU A 296 -6.13 18.48 11.00
N ALA A 297 -5.17 17.93 11.75
CA ALA A 297 -4.67 16.59 11.54
C ALA A 297 -5.74 15.53 11.85
N ALA A 298 -6.54 15.72 12.91
CA ALA A 298 -7.66 14.85 13.25
C ALA A 298 -8.79 14.90 12.20
N TYR A 299 -9.13 16.09 11.68
CA TYR A 299 -10.08 16.24 10.59
C TYR A 299 -9.58 15.54 9.32
N ASN A 300 -8.32 15.75 8.95
CA ASN A 300 -7.71 15.11 7.81
C ASN A 300 -7.69 13.58 7.96
N CYS A 301 -7.26 13.06 9.11
CA CYS A 301 -7.27 11.63 9.41
C CYS A 301 -8.66 11.01 9.21
N ARG A 302 -9.71 11.67 9.73
CA ARG A 302 -11.10 11.21 9.57
C ARG A 302 -11.51 11.07 8.10
N MET A 303 -11.04 11.98 7.25
CA MET A 303 -11.40 11.98 5.83
C MET A 303 -10.52 11.02 5.02
N ALA A 304 -9.20 11.11 5.18
CA ALA A 304 -8.25 10.38 4.35
C ALA A 304 -8.03 8.92 4.81
N SER A 305 -8.13 8.65 6.11
CA SER A 305 -7.85 7.33 6.70
C SER A 305 -9.09 6.43 6.77
N GLU A 306 -10.17 6.76 6.06
CA GLU A 306 -11.35 5.90 5.95
C GLU A 306 -11.04 4.72 4.99
N LYS A 307 -11.55 3.52 5.28
CA LYS A 307 -11.12 2.29 4.58
C LYS A 307 -11.45 2.27 3.08
N HIS A 308 -12.58 2.82 2.65
CA HIS A 308 -12.91 2.92 1.23
C HIS A 308 -12.05 3.99 0.54
N ALA A 309 -11.73 5.08 1.22
CA ALA A 309 -10.78 6.08 0.74
C ALA A 309 -9.38 5.47 0.55
N LEU A 310 -8.83 4.81 1.57
CA LEU A 310 -7.50 4.18 1.52
C LEU A 310 -7.43 3.03 0.52
N TYR A 311 -8.49 2.22 0.41
CA TYR A 311 -8.59 1.22 -0.66
C TYR A 311 -8.49 1.91 -2.03
N ARG A 312 -9.18 3.04 -2.22
CA ARG A 312 -9.17 3.77 -3.49
C ARG A 312 -7.82 4.42 -3.80
N GLU A 313 -7.13 4.96 -2.80
CA GLU A 313 -5.78 5.52 -2.94
C GLU A 313 -4.79 4.50 -3.52
N ALA A 314 -4.88 3.24 -3.09
CA ALA A 314 -4.04 2.17 -3.61
C ALA A 314 -4.28 1.84 -5.09
N GLN A 315 -5.50 2.08 -5.61
CA GLN A 315 -5.90 1.53 -6.91
C GLN A 315 -5.08 2.07 -8.08
N ALA A 316 -4.61 3.31 -8.03
CA ALA A 316 -3.79 3.86 -9.11
C ALA A 316 -2.49 3.06 -9.31
N ASP A 317 -1.85 2.64 -8.22
CA ASP A 317 -0.64 1.82 -8.26
C ASP A 317 -0.97 0.36 -8.62
N ILE A 318 -2.09 -0.19 -8.12
CA ILE A 318 -2.54 -1.54 -8.47
C ILE A 318 -2.86 -1.66 -9.97
N GLU A 319 -3.60 -0.70 -10.53
CA GLU A 319 -3.95 -0.61 -11.94
C GLU A 319 -2.68 -0.49 -12.81
N LEU A 320 -1.69 0.29 -12.37
CA LEU A 320 -0.39 0.38 -13.02
C LEU A 320 0.33 -0.98 -13.04
N GLU A 321 0.36 -1.71 -11.93
CA GLU A 321 0.99 -3.04 -11.88
C GLU A 321 0.29 -4.06 -12.77
N PHE A 322 -1.04 -3.98 -12.91
CA PHE A 322 -1.77 -4.78 -13.90
C PHE A 322 -1.33 -4.43 -15.32
N GLU A 323 -1.30 -3.16 -15.69
CA GLU A 323 -0.88 -2.73 -17.03
C GLU A 323 0.56 -3.17 -17.34
N LEU A 324 1.50 -2.93 -16.42
CA LEU A 324 2.91 -3.30 -16.58
C LEU A 324 3.12 -4.82 -16.72
N ALA A 325 2.25 -5.62 -16.12
CA ALA A 325 2.31 -7.07 -16.25
C ALA A 325 1.68 -7.61 -17.54
N GLY A 326 0.96 -6.78 -18.30
CA GLY A 326 0.16 -7.19 -19.45
C GLY A 326 -1.25 -7.66 -19.08
N GLY A 327 -1.79 -7.18 -17.96
CA GLY A 327 -3.15 -7.40 -17.49
C GLY A 327 -3.24 -8.11 -16.12
N GLU A 328 -4.40 -7.99 -15.48
CA GLU A 328 -4.71 -8.60 -14.18
C GLU A 328 -4.47 -10.11 -14.16
N GLU A 329 -4.83 -10.82 -15.24
CA GLU A 329 -4.68 -12.28 -15.33
C GLU A 329 -3.23 -12.76 -15.18
N VAL A 330 -2.25 -11.92 -15.52
CA VAL A 330 -0.83 -12.26 -15.36
C VAL A 330 -0.44 -12.33 -13.88
N LEU A 331 -1.02 -11.47 -13.04
CA LEU A 331 -0.84 -11.52 -11.59
C LEU A 331 -1.68 -12.63 -10.96
N ALA A 332 -2.90 -12.84 -11.46
CA ALA A 332 -3.81 -13.90 -11.00
C ALA A 332 -3.34 -15.33 -11.33
N ARG A 333 -2.33 -15.47 -12.20
CA ARG A 333 -1.80 -16.76 -12.65
C ARG A 333 -1.52 -17.72 -11.49
N GLY A 334 -2.01 -18.95 -11.65
CA GLY A 334 -1.79 -20.04 -10.71
C GLY A 334 -2.85 -20.14 -9.60
N PHE A 335 -3.86 -19.26 -9.60
CA PHE A 335 -4.99 -19.33 -8.67
C PHE A 335 -5.69 -20.71 -8.68
N GLU A 336 -5.90 -21.28 -9.85
CA GLU A 336 -6.59 -22.58 -10.02
C GLU A 336 -5.78 -23.76 -9.44
N SER A 337 -4.47 -23.57 -9.22
CA SER A 337 -3.59 -24.57 -8.62
C SER A 337 -3.59 -24.56 -7.09
N LEU A 338 -4.23 -23.55 -6.47
CA LEU A 338 -4.32 -23.41 -5.03
C LEU A 338 -5.37 -24.37 -4.47
N VAL A 339 -4.92 -25.58 -4.11
CA VAL A 339 -5.75 -26.56 -3.40
C VAL A 339 -5.54 -26.41 -1.90
N ILE A 340 -6.63 -26.18 -1.16
CA ILE A 340 -6.62 -26.03 0.30
C ILE A 340 -6.84 -27.41 0.93
N ASP A 341 -5.86 -27.87 1.70
CA ASP A 341 -5.91 -29.12 2.45
C ASP A 341 -6.05 -28.86 3.96
N LEU A 342 -7.29 -28.94 4.45
CA LEU A 342 -7.62 -28.84 5.87
C LEU A 342 -7.82 -30.21 6.53
N ALA A 343 -7.41 -31.30 5.88
CA ALA A 343 -7.52 -32.64 6.47
C ALA A 343 -6.72 -32.66 7.77
N ASP A 344 -7.47 -32.79 8.88
CA ASP A 344 -7.10 -33.01 10.30
C ASP A 344 -7.87 -32.12 11.30
N ARG A 345 -8.67 -31.14 10.85
CA ARG A 345 -9.55 -30.36 11.76
C ARG A 345 -10.60 -31.18 12.52
N ALA A 346 -10.87 -32.42 12.11
CA ALA A 346 -11.87 -33.29 12.72
C ALA A 346 -11.33 -34.20 13.86
N ALA A 347 -10.03 -34.15 14.17
CA ALA A 347 -9.43 -35.01 15.20
C ALA A 347 -9.26 -34.34 16.58
N GLU A 348 -9.46 -33.02 16.70
CA GLU A 348 -9.18 -32.26 17.94
C GLU A 348 -10.33 -31.35 18.41
N ALA A 349 -11.57 -31.55 17.93
CA ALA A 349 -12.76 -30.85 18.42
C ALA A 349 -13.57 -31.68 19.43
#